data_AF-A0A0F9FXK5-F1
#
_entry.id   AF-A0A0F9FXK5-F1
#
_cell.length_a   1.000
_cell.length_b   1.000
_cell.length_c   1.000
_cell.angle_alpha   90.00
_cell.angle_beta   90.00
_cell.angle_gamma   90.00
#
_symmetry.space_group_name_H-M   'P 1'
#
loop_
_entity.id
_entity.type
_entity.pdbx_description
1 polymer ?
#
loop_
_entity_poly.entity_id
_entity_poly.type
_entity_poly.pdbx_seq_one_letter_code
_entity_poly.pdbx_strand_id
1 'polypeptide(L)'
;MECIECKKMSRKINKKINVYCLQVEKYHNFALQSGVFVHNCGIDTYNLGKIDIKYKELDKFIRENIPCGFNKHSTPLRISPDFSPIYKVCEITNQNKNDVLRSLGTLGGGNHFIEIDQDPEGNKWLTIHSG
;
A
#
# COMPACT_ATOMS: atom_id res chain seq x y z
N MET A 1 9.71 18.33 24.74
CA MET A 1 9.44 16.89 24.92
C MET A 1 10.35 16.17 23.94
N GLU A 2 11.58 15.87 24.37
CA GLU A 2 12.57 15.21 23.53
C GLU A 2 12.29 13.71 23.52
N CYS A 3 12.18 13.13 22.32
CA CYS A 3 11.98 11.70 22.14
C CYS A 3 13.34 10.99 22.36
N ILE A 4 13.58 10.58 23.61
CA ILE A 4 14.90 10.10 24.10
C ILE A 4 15.33 8.74 23.53
N GLU A 5 14.53 8.04 22.72
CA GLU A 5 14.90 6.75 22.11
C GLU A 5 15.06 6.73 20.58
N CYS A 6 14.95 7.86 19.88
CA CYS A 6 15.07 7.86 18.40
C CYS A 6 16.51 7.94 17.86
N LYS A 7 17.55 7.72 18.70
CA LYS A 7 18.96 7.85 18.26
C LYS A 7 19.56 6.58 17.63
N LYS A 8 18.87 5.42 17.66
CA LYS A 8 19.48 4.13 17.29
C LYS A 8 19.05 3.51 15.95
N MET A 9 18.16 4.12 15.16
CA MET A 9 17.55 3.37 14.05
C MET A 9 17.37 4.10 12.72
N SER A 10 18.07 5.21 12.49
CA SER A 10 18.09 5.86 11.17
C SER A 10 19.43 5.62 10.47
N ARG A 11 19.44 4.83 9.40
CA ARG A 11 20.61 4.72 8.50
C ARG A 11 20.46 5.75 7.38
N LYS A 12 21.41 6.68 7.28
CA LYS A 12 21.45 7.65 6.18
C LYS A 12 22.09 7.00 4.95
N ILE A 13 21.45 7.16 3.80
CA ILE A 13 22.02 6.71 2.52
C ILE A 13 22.91 7.83 1.98
N ASN A 14 24.17 7.52 1.64
CA ASN A 14 25.16 8.51 1.17
C ASN A 14 25.01 8.90 -0.31
N LYS A 15 24.03 8.33 -1.01
CA LYS A 15 23.70 8.64 -2.41
C LYS A 15 22.24 9.04 -2.56
N LYS A 16 21.97 10.00 -3.44
CA LYS A 16 20.59 10.33 -3.85
C LYS A 16 20.06 9.18 -4.69
N ILE A 17 18.83 8.76 -4.41
CA ILE A 17 18.13 7.70 -5.13
C ILE A 17 16.70 8.16 -5.40
N ASN A 18 16.16 7.73 -6.53
CA ASN A 18 14.74 7.93 -6.83
C ASN A 18 13.91 7.09 -5.84
N VAL A 19 12.84 7.69 -5.33
CA VAL A 19 12.07 7.15 -4.20
C VAL A 19 10.82 6.41 -4.62
N TYR A 20 10.53 6.37 -5.93
CA TYR A 20 9.21 6.02 -6.47
C TYR A 20 8.70 4.63 -6.05
N CYS A 21 9.59 3.69 -5.69
CA CYS A 21 9.24 2.36 -5.19
C CYS A 21 10.24 1.84 -4.13
N LEU A 22 10.83 2.73 -3.32
CA LEU A 22 11.89 2.31 -2.40
C LEU A 22 11.34 1.46 -1.24
N GLN A 23 11.72 0.19 -1.19
CA GLN A 23 11.49 -0.66 -0.03
C GLN A 23 12.73 -0.68 0.87
N VAL A 24 12.55 -0.38 2.15
CA VAL A 24 13.59 -0.53 3.16
C VAL A 24 13.37 -1.86 3.88
N GLU A 25 14.23 -2.83 3.63
CA GLU A 25 14.23 -4.09 4.36
C GLU A 25 14.26 -3.81 5.87
N LYS A 26 13.45 -4.57 6.63
CA LYS A 26 13.26 -4.52 8.09
C LYS A 26 12.39 -3.39 8.63
N TYR A 27 12.52 -2.15 8.16
CA TYR A 27 11.79 -1.02 8.76
C TYR A 27 10.61 -0.55 7.93
N HIS A 28 10.64 -0.81 6.62
CA HIS A 28 9.57 -0.50 5.68
C HIS A 28 9.10 0.97 5.67
N ASN A 29 9.87 1.87 6.28
CA ASN A 29 9.58 3.29 6.35
C ASN A 29 10.90 4.03 6.14
N PHE A 30 10.84 5.19 5.51
CA PHE A 30 12.01 6.06 5.35
C PHE A 30 11.61 7.52 5.38
N ALA A 31 12.58 8.37 5.74
CA ALA A 31 12.40 9.82 5.73
C ALA A 31 13.25 10.44 4.61
N LEU A 32 12.65 11.37 3.87
CA LEU A 32 13.35 12.20 2.90
C LEU A 32 14.04 13.35 3.61
N GLN A 33 15.15 13.82 3.04
CA GLN A 33 15.83 15.04 3.53
C GLN A 33 14.91 16.27 3.52
N SER A 34 13.87 16.27 2.69
CA SER A 34 12.81 17.30 2.65
C SER A 34 11.84 17.25 3.84
N GLY A 35 11.99 16.32 4.78
CA GLY A 35 11.11 16.18 5.95
C GLY A 35 9.85 15.35 5.70
N VAL A 36 9.74 14.70 4.53
CA VAL A 36 8.63 13.79 4.20
C VAL A 36 8.91 12.40 4.76
N PHE A 37 7.93 11.79 5.43
CA PHE A 37 7.99 10.40 5.87
C PHE A 37 7.17 9.54 4.90
N VAL A 38 7.80 8.49 4.37
CA VAL A 38 7.15 7.52 3.49
C VAL A 38 6.91 6.25 4.27
N HIS A 39 5.65 5.83 4.29
CA HIS A 39 5.18 4.66 5.02
C HIS A 39 5.15 3.40 4.15
N ASN A 40 5.12 2.25 4.81
CA ASN A 40 5.16 0.89 4.27
C ASN A 40 4.19 0.64 3.11
N CYS A 41 4.63 0.93 1.88
CA CYS A 41 3.94 0.58 0.64
C CYS A 41 4.65 -0.61 -0.03
N GLY A 42 3.87 -1.47 -0.68
CA GLY A 42 4.32 -2.61 -1.44
C GLY A 42 3.85 -2.54 -2.89
N ILE A 43 4.61 -3.17 -3.78
CA ILE A 43 4.20 -3.41 -5.17
C ILE A 43 4.12 -4.91 -5.36
N ASP A 44 2.93 -5.39 -5.70
CA ASP A 44 2.69 -6.77 -6.09
C ASP A 44 2.32 -6.82 -7.57
N THR A 45 2.96 -7.72 -8.31
CA THR A 45 2.78 -7.88 -9.75
C THR A 45 2.44 -9.33 -10.10
N TYR A 46 1.37 -9.52 -10.88
CA TYR A 46 0.84 -10.83 -11.26
C TYR A 46 0.81 -10.99 -12.78
N ASN A 47 1.37 -12.09 -13.29
CA ASN A 47 1.25 -12.45 -14.70
C ASN A 47 -0.14 -13.05 -14.97
N LEU A 48 -0.92 -12.42 -15.84
CA LEU A 48 -2.24 -12.89 -16.25
C LEU A 48 -2.22 -13.70 -17.56
N GLY A 49 -1.06 -13.76 -18.24
CA GLY A 49 -0.90 -14.39 -19.54
C GLY A 49 -1.53 -13.58 -20.68
N LYS A 50 -1.71 -14.23 -21.84
CA LYS A 50 -2.28 -13.61 -23.04
C LYS A 50 -3.80 -13.61 -22.99
N ILE A 51 -4.36 -12.79 -22.11
CA ILE A 51 -5.80 -12.62 -21.97
C ILE A 51 -6.27 -11.33 -22.65
N ASP A 52 -7.49 -11.37 -23.19
CA ASP A 52 -8.18 -10.16 -23.65
C ASP A 52 -8.87 -9.50 -22.46
N ILE A 53 -8.58 -8.22 -22.23
CA ILE A 53 -9.07 -7.47 -21.08
C ILE A 53 -10.00 -6.38 -21.58
N LYS A 54 -11.24 -6.42 -21.08
CA LYS A 54 -12.20 -5.34 -21.29
C LYS A 54 -11.91 -4.16 -20.36
N TYR A 55 -10.94 -3.33 -20.72
CA TYR A 55 -10.42 -2.27 -19.85
C TYR A 55 -11.50 -1.34 -19.27
N LYS A 56 -12.53 -0.98 -20.04
CA LYS A 56 -13.62 -0.12 -19.55
C LYS A 56 -14.46 -0.79 -18.47
N GLU A 57 -14.74 -2.08 -18.62
CA GLU A 57 -15.50 -2.85 -17.62
C GLU A 57 -14.65 -3.05 -16.35
N LEU A 58 -13.35 -3.32 -16.53
CA LEU A 58 -12.41 -3.46 -15.42
C LEU A 58 -12.22 -2.15 -14.64
N ASP A 59 -11.96 -1.02 -15.31
CA ASP A 59 -11.81 0.28 -14.65
C ASP A 59 -13.08 0.67 -13.89
N LYS A 60 -14.25 0.45 -14.50
CA LYS A 60 -15.54 0.65 -13.82
C LYS A 60 -15.66 -0.21 -12.56
N PHE A 61 -15.39 -1.51 -12.68
CA PHE A 61 -15.44 -2.43 -11.54
C PHE A 61 -14.50 -1.99 -10.41
N ILE A 62 -13.25 -1.64 -10.74
CA ILE A 62 -12.26 -1.17 -9.76
C ILE A 62 -12.76 0.08 -9.03
N ARG A 63 -13.22 1.10 -9.76
CA ARG A 63 -13.70 2.36 -9.15
C ARG A 63 -14.93 2.17 -8.29
N GLU A 64 -15.81 1.23 -8.64
CA GLU A 64 -17.03 0.95 -7.88
C GLU A 64 -16.78 0.12 -6.62
N ASN A 65 -15.74 -0.72 -6.61
CA ASN A 65 -15.52 -1.72 -5.56
C ASN A 65 -14.29 -1.46 -4.68
N ILE A 66 -13.33 -0.67 -5.14
CA ILE A 66 -12.06 -0.42 -4.43
C ILE A 66 -11.99 1.06 -4.04
N PRO A 67 -12.27 1.41 -2.78
CA PRO A 67 -12.15 2.79 -2.31
C PRO A 67 -10.71 3.31 -2.47
N CYS A 68 -10.57 4.57 -2.87
CA CYS A 68 -9.28 5.23 -3.04
C CYS A 68 -9.24 6.59 -2.32
N GLY A 69 -8.04 7.15 -2.18
CA GLY A 69 -7.79 8.36 -1.41
C GLY A 69 -8.05 8.17 0.07
N PHE A 70 -8.89 9.03 0.65
CA PHE A 70 -9.32 8.94 2.05
C PHE A 70 -10.61 8.11 2.24
N ASN A 71 -11.18 7.56 1.16
CA ASN A 71 -12.39 6.76 1.24
C ASN A 71 -12.11 5.38 1.84
N LYS A 72 -13.10 4.84 2.55
CA LYS A 72 -13.07 3.52 3.19
C LYS A 72 -14.36 2.78 2.89
N HIS A 73 -14.33 1.46 3.08
CA HIS A 73 -15.55 0.68 3.02
C HIS A 73 -16.55 1.15 4.09
N SER A 74 -17.85 1.05 3.80
CA SER A 74 -18.90 1.37 4.78
C SER A 74 -18.88 0.36 5.94
N THR A 75 -18.62 -0.91 5.62
CA THR A 75 -18.50 -2.01 6.57
C THR A 75 -17.17 -2.75 6.38
N PRO A 76 -16.53 -3.28 7.45
CA PRO A 76 -15.35 -4.13 7.35
C PRO A 76 -15.53 -5.30 6.38
N LEU A 77 -14.51 -5.56 5.55
CA LEU A 77 -14.49 -6.76 4.70
C LEU A 77 -14.16 -8.01 5.54
N ARG A 78 -14.82 -9.12 5.25
CA ARG A 78 -14.54 -10.43 5.89
C ARG A 78 -13.45 -11.19 5.14
N ILE A 79 -12.24 -10.63 5.12
CA ILE A 79 -11.10 -11.18 4.37
C ILE A 79 -10.23 -12.16 5.16
N SER A 80 -10.37 -12.20 6.49
CA SER A 80 -9.61 -13.09 7.36
C SER A 80 -10.54 -13.74 8.38
N PRO A 81 -10.34 -15.03 8.71
CA PRO A 81 -11.02 -15.65 9.84
C PRO A 81 -10.51 -15.11 11.19
N ASP A 82 -9.32 -14.50 11.23
CA ASP A 82 -8.73 -13.94 12.45
C ASP A 82 -8.12 -12.54 12.21
N PHE A 83 -8.55 -11.56 13.00
CA PHE A 83 -8.05 -10.19 12.98
C PHE A 83 -7.25 -9.83 14.25
N SER A 84 -6.96 -10.81 15.13
CA SER A 84 -6.22 -10.61 16.38
C SER A 84 -4.88 -9.88 16.20
N PRO A 85 -4.07 -10.15 15.15
CA PRO A 85 -2.85 -9.38 14.92
C PRO A 85 -3.12 -7.89 14.67
N ILE A 86 -4.16 -7.56 13.89
CA ILE A 86 -4.54 -6.17 13.61
C ILE A 86 -5.02 -5.48 14.88
N TYR A 87 -5.82 -6.16 15.71
CA TYR A 87 -6.30 -5.61 16.98
C TYR A 87 -5.16 -5.27 17.94
N LYS A 88 -4.15 -6.13 18.02
CA LYS A 88 -2.94 -5.89 18.82
C LYS A 88 -2.18 -4.65 18.33
N VAL A 89 -2.02 -4.49 17.01
CA VAL A 89 -1.39 -3.29 16.44
C VAL A 89 -2.21 -2.04 16.74
N CYS A 90 -3.54 -2.10 16.60
CA CYS A 90 -4.43 -0.98 16.91
C CYS A 90 -4.31 -0.57 18.38
N GLU A 91 -4.20 -1.52 19.30
CA GLU A 91 -4.01 -1.25 20.74
C GLU A 91 -2.67 -0.56 21.01
N ILE A 92 -1.57 -1.08 20.44
CA ILE A 92 -0.23 -0.49 20.60
C ILE A 92 -0.16 0.93 20.02
N THR A 93 -0.86 1.18 18.91
CA THR A 93 -0.83 2.45 18.18
C THR A 93 -1.97 3.41 18.55
N ASN A 94 -2.86 3.00 19.46
CA ASN A 94 -4.07 3.73 19.86
C ASN A 94 -4.97 4.12 18.66
N GLN A 95 -5.11 3.22 17.69
CA GLN A 95 -5.95 3.41 16.50
C GLN A 95 -7.35 2.81 16.67
N ASN A 96 -8.35 3.43 16.03
CA ASN A 96 -9.70 2.89 16.00
C ASN A 96 -9.76 1.61 15.16
N LYS A 97 -10.05 0.48 15.82
CA LYS A 97 -10.12 -0.86 15.21
C LYS A 97 -11.07 -0.89 14.00
N ASN A 98 -12.26 -0.32 14.12
CA ASN A 98 -13.24 -0.32 13.02
C ASN A 98 -12.75 0.49 11.82
N ASP A 99 -12.08 1.62 12.07
CA ASP A 99 -11.53 2.44 10.98
C ASP A 99 -10.38 1.75 10.26
N VAL A 100 -9.54 0.99 10.99
CA VAL A 100 -8.47 0.18 10.39
C VAL A 100 -9.07 -0.96 9.55
N LEU A 101 -10.03 -1.71 10.10
CA LEU A 101 -10.67 -2.81 9.37
C LEU A 101 -11.40 -2.34 8.11
N ARG A 102 -12.05 -1.16 8.14
CA ARG A 102 -12.71 -0.55 6.97
C ARG A 102 -11.72 -0.04 5.91
N SER A 103 -10.46 0.13 6.28
CA SER A 103 -9.38 0.53 5.36
C SER A 103 -8.75 -0.68 4.66
N LEU A 104 -9.00 -1.91 5.12
CA LEU A 104 -8.53 -3.12 4.46
C LEU A 104 -9.22 -3.28 3.10
N GLY A 105 -8.44 -3.66 2.07
CA GLY A 105 -8.95 -3.76 0.70
C GLY A 105 -9.32 -2.41 0.09
N THR A 106 -8.66 -1.33 0.51
CA THR A 106 -8.71 -0.02 -0.15
C THR A 106 -7.39 0.23 -0.87
N LEU A 107 -7.41 1.09 -1.89
CA LEU A 107 -6.20 1.48 -2.61
C LEU A 107 -5.39 2.53 -1.85
N GLY A 108 -6.00 3.30 -0.95
CA GLY A 108 -5.32 4.45 -0.32
C GLY A 108 -5.09 5.62 -1.28
N GLY A 109 -4.28 6.59 -0.86
CA GLY A 109 -4.02 7.84 -1.59
C GLY A 109 -2.59 8.02 -2.07
N GLY A 110 -2.24 9.22 -2.51
CA GLY A 110 -0.89 9.53 -2.99
C GLY A 110 -0.60 8.94 -4.37
N ASN A 111 0.46 8.15 -4.49
CA ASN A 111 0.89 7.50 -5.75
C ASN A 111 0.50 6.02 -5.82
N HIS A 112 -0.53 5.60 -5.08
CA HIS A 112 -1.06 4.24 -5.15
C HIS A 112 -1.84 4.04 -6.46
N PHE A 113 -1.70 2.87 -7.08
CA PHE A 113 -2.29 2.58 -8.38
C PHE A 113 -2.59 1.10 -8.56
N ILE A 114 -3.49 0.82 -9.51
CA ILE A 114 -3.69 -0.50 -10.10
C ILE A 114 -3.51 -0.30 -11.61
N GLU A 115 -2.59 -1.04 -12.22
CA GLU A 115 -2.29 -0.93 -13.64
C GLU A 115 -2.25 -2.29 -14.33
N ILE A 116 -2.53 -2.28 -15.63
CA ILE A 116 -2.35 -3.42 -16.52
C ILE A 116 -1.32 -3.05 -17.57
N ASP A 117 -0.20 -3.75 -17.58
CA ASP A 117 0.83 -3.63 -18.61
C ASP A 117 0.86 -4.83 -19.54
N GLN A 118 1.58 -4.69 -20.65
CA GLN A 118 1.85 -5.77 -21.58
C GLN A 118 3.35 -5.89 -21.84
N ASP A 119 3.87 -7.11 -21.74
CA ASP A 119 5.25 -7.39 -22.10
C ASP A 119 5.43 -7.55 -23.63
N PRO A 120 6.68 -7.63 -24.14
CA PRO A 120 6.95 -7.82 -25.56
C PRO A 120 6.41 -9.13 -26.16
N GLU A 121 6.13 -10.13 -25.33
CA GLU A 121 5.57 -11.43 -25.75
C GLU A 121 4.03 -11.42 -25.84
N GLY A 122 3.42 -10.33 -25.38
CA GLY A 122 1.98 -10.11 -25.39
C GLY A 122 1.27 -10.56 -24.11
N ASN A 123 1.98 -10.95 -23.05
CA ASN A 123 1.33 -11.28 -21.78
C ASN A 123 0.91 -10.02 -21.05
N LYS A 124 -0.25 -10.08 -20.39
CA LYS A 124 -0.78 -9.03 -19.53
C LYS A 124 -0.27 -9.20 -18.10
N TRP A 125 0.05 -8.09 -17.46
CA TRP A 125 0.55 -8.04 -16.09
C TRP A 125 -0.30 -7.09 -15.27
N LEU A 126 -0.79 -7.55 -14.11
CA LEU A 126 -1.50 -6.72 -13.13
C LEU A 126 -0.52 -6.29 -12.06
N THR A 127 -0.30 -4.99 -11.93
CA THR A 127 0.54 -4.41 -10.88
C THR A 127 -0.33 -3.59 -9.94
N ILE A 128 -0.15 -3.79 -8.63
CA ILE A 128 -0.87 -3.09 -7.57
C ILE A 128 0.16 -2.45 -6.64
N HIS A 129 0.06 -1.14 -6.46
CA HIS A 129 0.85 -0.37 -5.50
C HIS A 129 -0.05 0.18 -4.40
N SER A 130 0.13 -0.29 -3.16
CA SER A 130 -0.65 0.14 -1.97
C SER A 130 0.09 -0.17 -0.66
N GLY A 131 -0.52 0.12 0.49
CA GLY A 131 0.03 -0.14 1.84
C GLY A 131 -1.04 -0.23 2.93
#